data_AF-A0A8J6HAG6-F1
#
_entry.id   AF-A0A8J6HAG6-F1
#
_cell.length_a   1.000
_cell.length_b   1.000
_cell.length_c   1.000
_cell.angle_alpha   90.00
_cell.angle_beta   90.00
_cell.angle_gamma   90.00
#
_symmetry.space_group_name_H-M   'P 1'
#
loop_
_entity.id
_entity.type
_entity.pdbx_description
1 polymer ?
#
loop_
_entity_poly.entity_id
_entity_poly.type
_entity_poly.pdbx_seq_one_letter_code
_entity_poly.pdbx_strand_id
1 'polypeptide(L)'
;MCLKVVALFSVLICSTHCLPTVYKYNENKILEPDLVPVSSTVIPLPVYQVSYGLHVVPSLKDEKVEKPEGPITLLTAHSKKKVLKEAKPTSNDVSSVKQESQPIKVIDPSELLRPEPSFAKKPVAQFRDYTIDENDPIKERVRRTYKEMHTHQTVQFVQDKIKTWTKFNHFKSTIKDALIRLNDLVDESDPDVDLPNIVHAFQTAERIRVDYPDLDWFHLTGLIHDVGKVMAFYGEPQWAVVGDTFVVGCDWGEDVVYRDTSFVDNVDGKNPKYNTKFGMYKPNCGLENLTLSWGHDEYLYRFLVHNKTTLPKQALWMIRFHSFYPWHSGNNYSHLTTKNDEEEIRKWVLKFNGYDLYTKSTDIPDIEALWPYYEKLIEKYIPGVLEW
;
A
#
# COMPACT_ATOMS: atom_id res chain seq x y z
N MET A 1 73.59 14.45 32.24
CA MET A 1 73.72 13.01 32.57
C MET A 1 72.43 12.61 33.27
N CYS A 2 71.61 11.63 32.90
CA CYS A 2 71.60 10.54 31.91
C CYS A 2 70.10 10.20 31.76
N LEU A 3 69.46 10.38 30.61
CA LEU A 3 69.13 9.36 29.59
C LEU A 3 68.38 8.11 30.10
N LYS A 4 67.14 7.93 29.57
CA LYS A 4 66.26 6.73 29.55
C LYS A 4 65.52 6.49 30.88
N VAL A 5 64.19 6.45 30.95
CA VAL A 5 63.31 5.47 30.27
C VAL A 5 61.92 6.07 29.99
N VAL A 6 61.43 5.72 28.80
CA VAL A 6 60.13 6.01 28.19
C VAL A 6 59.02 5.16 28.83
N ALA A 7 57.76 5.58 28.66
CA ALA A 7 56.50 4.81 28.79
C ALA A 7 55.74 5.04 30.12
N LEU A 8 54.43 5.17 30.19
CA LEU A 8 53.35 5.31 29.21
C LEU A 8 52.13 5.74 30.06
N PHE A 9 51.43 6.82 29.69
CA PHE A 9 50.06 7.04 30.13
C PHE A 9 49.16 6.09 29.32
N SER A 10 48.46 5.17 29.97
CA SER A 10 47.31 4.48 29.36
C SER A 10 46.40 3.90 30.42
N VAL A 11 45.30 4.63 30.66
CA VAL A 11 44.08 4.16 31.31
C VAL A 11 43.54 3.00 30.48
N LEU A 12 43.48 1.82 31.09
CA LEU A 12 42.95 0.60 30.48
C LEU A 12 41.42 0.68 30.46
N ILE A 13 40.84 1.27 29.41
CA ILE A 13 39.43 1.08 29.08
C ILE A 13 39.36 -0.25 28.31
N CYS A 14 39.00 -1.33 29.01
CA CYS A 14 38.63 -2.59 28.36
C CYS A 14 37.32 -2.37 27.59
N SER A 15 37.42 -2.02 26.31
CA SER A 15 36.32 -2.13 25.37
C SER A 15 36.03 -3.62 25.14
N THR A 16 35.04 -4.16 25.85
CA THR A 16 34.47 -5.47 25.55
C THR A 16 33.72 -5.37 24.23
N HIS A 17 34.34 -5.84 23.14
CA HIS A 17 33.65 -6.05 21.88
C HIS A 17 32.77 -7.30 21.99
N CYS A 18 31.48 -7.13 22.27
CA CYS A 18 30.49 -8.18 22.08
C CYS A 18 30.14 -8.26 20.59
N LEU A 19 30.56 -9.33 19.92
CA LEU A 19 30.01 -9.72 18.63
C LEU A 19 28.69 -10.47 18.88
N PRO A 20 27.57 -10.08 18.27
CA PRO A 20 26.34 -10.87 18.36
C PRO A 20 26.59 -12.22 17.68
N THR A 21 26.61 -13.29 18.47
CA THR A 21 26.73 -14.67 17.99
C THR A 21 25.35 -15.29 18.07
N VAL A 22 24.80 -15.72 16.92
CA VAL A 22 23.51 -16.42 16.87
C VAL A 22 23.77 -17.90 17.18
N TYR A 23 22.86 -18.54 17.91
CA TYR A 23 22.97 -19.96 18.24
C TYR A 23 21.83 -20.73 17.58
N LYS A 24 22.12 -21.91 17.01
CA LYS A 24 21.11 -22.85 16.50
C LYS A 24 21.12 -24.14 17.31
N TYR A 25 19.99 -24.82 17.35
CA TYR A 25 19.90 -26.17 17.90
C TYR A 25 20.41 -27.18 16.87
N ASN A 26 21.35 -28.03 17.25
CA ASN A 26 21.73 -29.20 16.45
C ASN A 26 20.76 -30.38 16.66
N GLU A 27 20.98 -31.47 15.94
CA GLU A 27 20.12 -32.67 15.96
C GLU A 27 19.97 -33.28 17.37
N ASN A 28 20.92 -33.01 18.27
CA ASN A 28 20.90 -33.45 19.66
C ASN A 28 20.25 -32.42 20.61
N LYS A 29 19.60 -31.38 20.08
CA LYS A 29 19.03 -30.25 20.83
C LYS A 29 20.04 -29.50 21.70
N ILE A 30 21.30 -29.43 21.25
CA ILE A 30 22.33 -28.62 21.90
C ILE A 30 22.53 -27.34 21.08
N LEU A 31 22.62 -26.19 21.77
CA LEU A 31 22.87 -24.89 21.14
C LEU A 31 24.34 -24.79 20.72
N GLU A 32 24.59 -24.54 19.44
CA GLU A 32 25.91 -24.28 18.89
C GLU A 32 25.97 -22.92 18.18
N PRO A 33 27.11 -22.21 18.26
CA PRO A 33 27.27 -20.91 17.61
C PRO A 33 27.25 -21.06 16.08
N ASP A 34 26.50 -20.21 15.40
CA ASP A 34 26.35 -20.17 13.94
C ASP A 34 26.75 -18.80 13.39
N LEU A 35 27.41 -18.80 12.23
CA LEU A 35 27.85 -17.57 11.56
C LEU A 35 26.85 -17.21 10.45
N VAL A 36 26.16 -16.09 10.60
CA VAL A 36 25.28 -15.56 9.54
C VAL A 36 26.11 -14.75 8.55
N PRO A 37 26.05 -15.01 7.23
CA PRO A 37 26.60 -14.09 6.24
C PRO A 37 25.81 -12.78 6.29
N VAL A 38 26.47 -11.70 6.71
CA VAL A 38 25.87 -10.37 6.74
C VAL A 38 25.83 -9.84 5.30
N SER A 39 24.68 -9.97 4.64
CA SER A 39 24.38 -9.23 3.42
C SER A 39 24.31 -7.74 3.75
N SER A 40 24.81 -6.86 2.87
CA SER A 40 24.96 -5.42 3.09
C SER A 40 23.66 -4.62 3.19
N THR A 41 22.51 -5.28 3.33
CA THR A 41 21.21 -4.64 3.54
C THR A 41 20.89 -4.67 5.03
N VAL A 42 20.96 -3.51 5.67
CA VAL A 42 20.72 -3.37 7.11
C VAL A 42 19.24 -3.61 7.40
N ILE A 43 18.91 -4.77 7.98
CA ILE A 43 17.62 -5.04 8.62
C ILE A 43 17.80 -4.79 10.13
N PRO A 44 16.99 -3.94 10.78
CA PRO A 44 17.04 -3.80 12.23
C PRO A 44 16.49 -5.08 12.88
N LEU A 45 17.34 -5.83 13.57
CA LEU A 45 16.91 -6.97 14.39
C LEU A 45 16.30 -6.46 15.71
N PRO A 46 15.19 -7.05 16.20
CA PRO A 46 14.65 -6.73 17.52
C PRO A 46 15.65 -7.16 18.61
N VAL A 47 16.10 -6.20 19.42
CA VAL A 47 16.98 -6.45 20.56
C VAL A 47 16.13 -6.97 21.72
N TYR A 48 16.22 -8.27 22.01
CA TYR A 48 15.68 -8.82 23.25
C TYR A 48 16.70 -8.63 24.37
N GLN A 49 16.39 -7.74 25.31
CA GLN A 49 17.22 -7.51 26.48
C GLN A 49 16.93 -8.62 27.51
N VAL A 50 17.80 -9.63 27.59
CA VAL A 50 17.71 -10.65 28.66
C VAL A 50 18.60 -10.19 29.81
N SER A 51 17.99 -9.71 30.89
CA SER A 51 18.70 -9.36 32.12
C SER A 51 18.87 -10.60 33.01
N TYR A 52 20.11 -10.97 33.30
CA TYR A 52 20.43 -11.90 34.38
C TYR A 52 20.79 -11.09 35.62
N GLY A 53 19.83 -10.94 36.53
CA GLY A 53 20.06 -10.41 37.87
C GLY A 53 20.25 -11.56 38.86
N LEU A 54 21.41 -11.62 39.53
CA LEU A 54 21.56 -12.37 40.77
C LEU A 54 20.59 -11.75 41.81
N HIS A 55 19.71 -12.57 42.39
CA HIS A 55 18.64 -12.23 43.34
C HIS A 55 17.32 -11.70 42.74
N VAL A 56 16.54 -12.59 42.14
CA VAL A 56 15.07 -12.47 42.14
C VAL A 56 14.49 -13.85 42.49
N VAL A 57 13.84 -13.93 43.64
CA VAL A 57 13.06 -15.09 44.10
C VAL A 57 11.69 -15.06 43.38
N PRO A 58 11.15 -16.19 42.89
CA PRO A 58 9.84 -16.19 42.24
C PRO A 58 8.75 -16.06 43.31
N SER A 59 8.01 -14.95 43.31
CA SER A 59 6.79 -14.83 44.12
C SER A 59 5.58 -15.27 43.31
N LEU A 60 5.19 -16.52 43.49
CA LEU A 60 3.81 -16.96 43.31
C LEU A 60 2.96 -16.36 44.44
N LYS A 61 2.01 -15.48 44.12
CA LYS A 61 0.81 -15.21 44.94
C LYS A 61 -0.21 -14.40 44.14
N ASP A 62 -1.41 -14.97 44.01
CA ASP A 62 -2.61 -14.33 43.50
C ASP A 62 -2.95 -13.08 44.33
N GLU A 63 -3.01 -11.91 43.69
CA GLU A 63 -3.67 -10.73 44.27
C GLU A 63 -5.12 -10.66 43.76
N LYS A 64 -6.05 -10.73 44.70
CA LYS A 64 -7.49 -10.52 44.48
C LYS A 64 -7.74 -9.04 44.15
N VAL A 65 -8.38 -8.79 43.01
CA VAL A 65 -8.92 -7.48 42.65
C VAL A 65 -10.21 -7.24 43.46
N GLU A 66 -10.22 -6.23 44.33
CA GLU A 66 -11.45 -5.77 45.00
C GLU A 66 -12.32 -4.90 44.07
N LYS A 67 -13.62 -5.17 44.05
CA LYS A 67 -14.62 -4.37 43.36
C LYS A 67 -14.97 -3.11 44.18
N PRO A 68 -15.15 -1.93 43.57
CA PRO A 68 -15.65 -0.77 44.28
C PRO A 68 -17.13 -0.94 44.65
N GLU A 69 -17.49 -0.62 45.89
CA GLU A 69 -18.87 -0.58 46.39
C GLU A 69 -19.50 0.81 46.15
N GLY A 70 -20.64 0.83 45.46
CA GLY A 70 -21.47 2.02 45.24
C GLY A 70 -22.37 1.89 44.00
N PRO A 71 -23.56 2.53 43.96
CA PRO A 71 -24.45 2.41 42.81
C PRO A 71 -23.84 3.09 41.57
N ILE A 72 -23.68 2.30 40.51
CA ILE A 72 -23.18 2.74 39.20
C ILE A 72 -24.34 3.35 38.41
N THR A 73 -24.31 4.65 38.13
CA THR A 73 -25.34 5.32 37.31
C THR A 73 -24.75 5.64 35.93
N LEU A 74 -25.42 5.17 34.88
CA LEU A 74 -25.09 5.47 33.47
C LEU A 74 -25.45 6.94 33.14
N LEU A 75 -24.47 7.73 32.72
CA LEU A 75 -24.70 9.07 32.17
C LEU A 75 -25.05 8.96 30.68
N THR A 76 -26.35 8.92 30.38
CA THR A 76 -26.87 9.04 29.00
C THR A 76 -27.20 10.50 28.71
N ALA A 77 -26.45 11.17 27.83
CA ALA A 77 -26.76 12.51 27.38
C ALA A 77 -27.85 12.50 26.29
N HIS A 78 -29.07 12.92 26.65
CA HIS A 78 -30.13 13.25 25.69
C HIS A 78 -29.93 14.68 25.14
N SER A 79 -29.63 14.82 23.85
CA SER A 79 -29.72 16.12 23.17
C SER A 79 -31.02 16.25 22.37
N LYS A 80 -31.79 17.28 22.69
CA LYS A 80 -33.10 17.62 22.12
C LYS A 80 -32.95 18.29 20.75
N LYS A 81 -33.79 17.85 19.81
CA LYS A 81 -34.13 18.48 18.52
C LYS A 81 -34.50 19.96 18.73
N LYS A 82 -33.82 20.90 18.04
CA LYS A 82 -34.24 22.31 17.95
C LYS A 82 -34.60 22.63 16.51
N VAL A 83 -35.83 23.10 16.34
CA VAL A 83 -36.49 23.46 15.07
C VAL A 83 -35.88 24.76 14.53
N LEU A 84 -35.52 24.77 13.25
CA LEU A 84 -35.09 25.94 12.49
C LEU A 84 -36.29 26.84 12.18
N LYS A 85 -36.16 28.15 12.45
CA LYS A 85 -37.03 29.20 11.89
C LYS A 85 -36.20 30.06 10.94
N GLU A 86 -36.74 30.28 9.75
CA GLU A 86 -36.20 31.13 8.69
C GLU A 86 -36.19 32.62 9.09
N ALA A 87 -35.16 33.34 8.65
CA ALA A 87 -35.13 34.80 8.63
C ALA A 87 -34.59 35.31 7.28
N LYS A 88 -35.29 36.31 6.72
CA LYS A 88 -35.02 37.02 5.45
C LYS A 88 -33.85 38.01 5.57
N PRO A 89 -33.28 38.49 4.44
CA PRO A 89 -31.96 39.12 4.40
C PRO A 89 -32.01 40.63 4.61
N THR A 90 -30.95 41.16 5.21
CA THR A 90 -30.60 42.60 5.20
C THR A 90 -29.13 42.79 4.85
N SER A 91 -28.88 43.91 4.18
CA SER A 91 -27.77 44.29 3.32
C SER A 91 -26.44 44.67 4.01
N ASN A 92 -25.36 44.39 3.27
CA ASN A 92 -24.07 45.08 3.16
C ASN A 92 -23.34 45.55 4.42
N ASP A 93 -22.19 44.92 4.69
CA ASP A 93 -20.96 45.69 4.91
C ASP A 93 -19.73 44.90 4.44
N VAL A 94 -18.86 45.58 3.69
CA VAL A 94 -17.64 45.04 3.06
C VAL A 94 -16.46 45.51 3.88
N SER A 95 -15.83 44.61 4.64
CA SER A 95 -14.41 44.76 4.99
C SER A 95 -13.80 43.48 5.57
N SER A 96 -12.64 43.12 5.01
CA SER A 96 -11.62 42.20 5.51
C SER A 96 -12.03 40.77 5.86
N VAL A 97 -11.95 39.86 4.89
CA VAL A 97 -11.79 38.42 5.15
C VAL A 97 -10.36 38.04 4.79
N LYS A 98 -9.55 37.78 5.82
CA LYS A 98 -8.33 36.98 5.69
C LYS A 98 -8.77 35.60 5.19
N GLN A 99 -8.25 35.20 4.04
CA GLN A 99 -8.50 33.88 3.48
C GLN A 99 -7.72 32.85 4.32
N GLU A 100 -8.31 32.40 5.42
CA GLU A 100 -7.90 31.17 6.06
C GLU A 100 -8.17 30.03 5.07
N SER A 101 -7.10 29.43 4.57
CA SER A 101 -7.14 28.19 3.80
C SER A 101 -7.60 27.08 4.74
N GLN A 102 -8.91 26.95 4.92
CA GLN A 102 -9.50 25.72 5.43
C GLN A 102 -9.10 24.62 4.45
N PRO A 103 -8.45 23.53 4.90
CA PRO A 103 -8.12 22.43 4.01
C PRO A 103 -9.43 21.92 3.41
N ILE A 104 -9.54 21.98 2.09
CA ILE A 104 -10.65 21.36 1.37
C ILE A 104 -10.59 19.88 1.75
N LYS A 105 -11.52 19.43 2.59
CA LYS A 105 -11.72 18.00 2.83
C LYS A 105 -12.30 17.43 1.55
N VAL A 106 -11.43 17.03 0.64
CA VAL A 106 -11.79 16.19 -0.50
C VAL A 106 -12.33 14.90 0.12
N ILE A 107 -13.64 14.72 0.04
CA ILE A 107 -14.29 13.46 0.41
C ILE A 107 -13.91 12.48 -0.68
N ASP A 108 -13.22 11.39 -0.33
CA ASP A 108 -12.95 10.31 -1.27
C ASP A 108 -14.30 9.73 -1.74
N PRO A 109 -14.63 9.76 -3.05
CA PRO A 109 -15.85 9.18 -3.59
C PRO A 109 -16.07 7.71 -3.21
N SER A 110 -14.99 6.96 -2.92
CA SER A 110 -15.08 5.60 -2.40
C SER A 110 -15.85 5.54 -1.07
N GLU A 111 -15.82 6.62 -0.27
CA GLU A 111 -16.54 6.74 1.00
C GLU A 111 -18.06 6.64 0.84
N LEU A 112 -18.60 7.13 -0.29
CA LEU A 112 -20.04 7.16 -0.58
C LEU A 112 -20.59 5.82 -1.07
N LEU A 113 -19.72 4.95 -1.57
CA LEU A 113 -20.08 3.64 -2.13
C LEU A 113 -19.86 2.50 -1.13
N ARG A 114 -19.54 2.81 0.13
CA ARG A 114 -19.23 1.83 1.16
C ARG A 114 -20.48 1.10 1.67
N PRO A 115 -20.41 -0.24 1.83
CA PRO A 115 -21.32 -0.96 2.71
C PRO A 115 -20.90 -0.72 4.18
N GLU A 116 -21.27 0.43 4.75
CA GLU A 116 -21.17 0.82 6.18
C GLU A 116 -19.76 0.91 6.85
N PRO A 117 -19.50 1.87 7.76
CA PRO A 117 -18.25 2.04 8.51
C PRO A 117 -17.98 0.99 9.61
N SER A 118 -18.76 -0.09 9.69
CA SER A 118 -18.70 -1.08 10.79
C SER A 118 -17.49 -2.03 10.74
N PHE A 119 -16.75 -2.08 9.62
CA PHE A 119 -15.73 -3.11 9.38
C PHE A 119 -14.29 -2.62 9.50
N ALA A 120 -14.05 -1.32 9.38
CA ALA A 120 -12.71 -0.76 9.52
C ALA A 120 -12.33 -0.71 11.01
N LYS A 121 -11.27 -1.42 11.42
CA LYS A 121 -10.78 -1.35 12.81
C LYS A 121 -10.10 -0.02 13.11
N LYS A 122 -9.68 0.72 12.08
CA LYS A 122 -9.14 2.08 12.17
C LYS A 122 -10.19 3.09 11.66
N PRO A 123 -10.26 4.30 12.25
CA PRO A 123 -11.04 5.40 11.67
C PRO A 123 -10.62 5.65 10.23
N VAL A 124 -11.61 5.92 9.37
CA VAL A 124 -11.40 6.17 7.94
C VAL A 124 -10.32 7.21 7.66
N ALA A 125 -10.29 8.29 8.45
CA ALA A 125 -9.32 9.37 8.31
C ALA A 125 -7.86 8.96 8.58
N GLN A 126 -7.62 7.73 9.05
CA GLN A 126 -6.28 7.19 9.29
C GLN A 126 -5.78 6.28 8.16
N PHE A 127 -6.64 5.91 7.20
CA PHE A 127 -6.19 5.21 6.00
C PHE A 127 -5.56 6.20 5.03
N ARG A 128 -4.49 5.76 4.34
CA ARG A 128 -3.79 6.56 3.32
C ARG A 128 -3.36 7.93 3.84
N ASP A 129 -2.85 7.96 5.08
CA ASP A 129 -2.30 9.17 5.67
C ASP A 129 -0.93 9.51 5.06
N TYR A 130 -0.94 10.33 4.01
CA TYR A 130 0.26 10.85 3.35
C TYR A 130 0.79 12.14 3.96
N THR A 131 0.39 12.51 5.18
CA THR A 131 1.02 13.65 5.86
C THR A 131 2.53 13.45 5.99
N ILE A 132 3.30 14.53 5.84
CA ILE A 132 4.76 14.46 5.91
C ILE A 132 5.19 14.49 7.37
N ASP A 133 5.84 13.42 7.81
CA ASP A 133 6.57 13.35 9.07
C ASP A 133 7.91 12.64 8.83
N GLU A 134 9.00 13.41 8.82
CA GLU A 134 10.35 12.89 8.56
C GLU A 134 10.87 11.99 9.70
N ASN A 135 10.23 12.03 10.88
CA ASN A 135 10.61 11.19 12.02
C ASN A 135 9.88 9.85 12.03
N ASP A 136 8.85 9.66 11.20
CA ASP A 136 8.15 8.40 11.04
C ASP A 136 8.80 7.59 9.88
N PRO A 137 9.48 6.47 10.18
CA PRO A 137 10.15 5.67 9.16
C PRO A 137 9.23 5.14 8.06
N ILE A 138 7.95 4.89 8.34
CA ILE A 138 6.99 4.39 7.34
C ILE A 138 6.61 5.54 6.41
N LYS A 139 6.27 6.71 6.96
CA LYS A 139 5.94 7.88 6.14
C LYS A 139 7.12 8.34 5.30
N GLU A 140 8.33 8.32 5.85
CA GLU A 140 9.54 8.66 5.08
C GLU A 140 9.85 7.62 3.99
N ARG A 141 9.67 6.32 4.27
CA ARG A 141 9.78 5.25 3.25
C ARG A 141 8.81 5.51 2.10
N VAL A 142 7.53 5.71 2.41
CA VAL A 142 6.46 5.98 1.43
C VAL A 142 6.79 7.24 0.61
N ARG A 143 7.13 8.35 1.28
CA ARG A 143 7.51 9.61 0.63
C ARG A 143 8.69 9.44 -0.31
N ARG A 144 9.73 8.70 0.09
CA ARG A 144 10.88 8.40 -0.77
C ARG A 144 10.47 7.57 -1.98
N THR A 145 9.67 6.53 -1.80
CA THR A 145 9.17 5.68 -2.90
C THR A 145 8.42 6.52 -3.94
N TYR A 146 7.49 7.37 -3.50
CA TYR A 146 6.76 8.28 -4.40
C TYR A 146 7.67 9.32 -5.05
N LYS A 147 8.65 9.88 -4.33
CA LYS A 147 9.62 10.82 -4.92
C LYS A 147 10.43 10.16 -6.05
N GLU A 148 10.93 8.96 -5.82
CA GLU A 148 11.66 8.19 -6.84
C GLU A 148 10.75 7.84 -8.03
N MET A 149 9.51 7.41 -7.75
CA MET A 149 8.51 7.13 -8.78
C MET A 149 8.26 8.36 -9.65
N HIS A 150 7.93 9.49 -9.04
CA HIS A 150 7.59 10.73 -9.73
C HIS A 150 8.79 11.34 -10.46
N THR A 151 10.02 11.07 -10.02
CA THR A 151 11.23 11.51 -10.72
C THR A 151 11.48 10.71 -12.00
N HIS A 152 11.27 9.39 -11.96
CA HIS A 152 11.78 8.48 -13.00
C HIS A 152 10.71 7.91 -13.95
N GLN A 153 9.43 7.92 -13.56
CA GLN A 153 8.31 7.53 -14.42
C GLN A 153 8.09 8.59 -15.51
N THR A 154 8.81 8.42 -16.61
CA THR A 154 8.71 9.22 -17.85
C THR A 154 7.99 8.42 -18.93
N VAL A 155 7.53 9.09 -19.99
CA VAL A 155 6.96 8.42 -21.17
C VAL A 155 7.92 7.37 -21.73
N GLN A 156 9.20 7.72 -21.86
CA GLN A 156 10.22 6.81 -22.37
C GLN A 156 10.41 5.60 -21.44
N PHE A 157 10.53 5.83 -20.14
CA PHE A 157 10.68 4.75 -19.16
C PHE A 157 9.52 3.77 -19.22
N VAL A 158 8.27 4.26 -19.24
CA VAL A 158 7.09 3.40 -19.29
C VAL A 158 7.06 2.59 -20.59
N GLN A 159 7.37 3.21 -21.73
CA GLN A 159 7.43 2.50 -23.01
C GLN A 159 8.49 1.37 -23.01
N ASP A 160 9.66 1.62 -22.41
CA ASP A 160 10.72 0.63 -22.29
C ASP A 160 10.32 -0.53 -21.36
N LYS A 161 9.61 -0.23 -20.26
CA LYS A 161 9.08 -1.26 -19.36
C LYS A 161 8.01 -2.11 -20.02
N ILE A 162 7.05 -1.50 -20.71
CA ILE A 162 6.06 -2.23 -21.52
C ILE A 162 6.79 -3.17 -22.50
N LYS A 163 7.74 -2.65 -23.28
CA LYS A 163 8.50 -3.45 -24.25
C LYS A 163 9.27 -4.62 -23.62
N THR A 164 9.73 -4.45 -22.38
CA THR A 164 10.52 -5.47 -21.68
C THR A 164 9.62 -6.53 -21.06
N TRP A 165 8.66 -6.11 -20.24
CA TRP A 165 7.81 -6.97 -19.42
C TRP A 165 6.72 -7.68 -20.19
N THR A 166 6.20 -7.09 -21.28
CA THR A 166 5.13 -7.74 -22.06
C THR A 166 5.65 -8.78 -23.05
N LYS A 167 6.92 -9.19 -22.93
CA LYS A 167 7.44 -10.39 -23.58
C LYS A 167 7.07 -11.67 -22.82
N PHE A 168 6.71 -11.54 -21.54
CA PHE A 168 6.28 -12.64 -20.67
C PHE A 168 7.25 -13.82 -20.67
N ASN A 169 8.56 -13.51 -20.64
CA ASN A 169 9.64 -14.50 -20.72
C ASN A 169 10.60 -14.43 -19.54
N HIS A 170 10.20 -13.80 -18.42
CA HIS A 170 11.03 -13.68 -17.23
C HIS A 170 11.01 -14.98 -16.45
N PHE A 171 9.85 -15.61 -16.33
CA PHE A 171 9.69 -16.90 -15.66
C PHE A 171 8.38 -17.60 -16.04
N LYS A 172 8.23 -18.85 -15.58
CA LYS A 172 6.99 -19.61 -15.68
C LYS A 172 6.55 -20.05 -14.29
N SER A 173 5.28 -19.83 -13.96
CA SER A 173 4.72 -20.10 -12.63
C SER A 173 3.21 -20.22 -12.67
N THR A 174 2.61 -20.90 -11.70
CA THR A 174 1.16 -20.82 -11.46
C THR A 174 0.80 -19.52 -10.73
N ILE A 175 -0.48 -19.12 -10.71
CA ILE A 175 -0.96 -18.00 -9.87
C ILE A 175 -0.69 -18.27 -8.38
N LYS A 176 -0.92 -19.49 -7.91
CA LYS A 176 -0.71 -19.86 -6.50
C LYS A 176 0.73 -19.66 -6.09
N ASP A 177 1.68 -20.17 -6.87
CA ASP A 177 3.10 -20.03 -6.56
C ASP A 177 3.56 -18.57 -6.60
N ALA A 178 2.99 -17.77 -7.50
CA ALA A 178 3.24 -16.33 -7.57
C ALA A 178 2.68 -15.59 -6.34
N LEU A 179 1.48 -15.92 -5.87
CA LEU A 179 0.89 -15.39 -4.64
C LEU A 179 1.71 -15.77 -3.40
N ILE A 180 2.16 -17.02 -3.31
CA ILE A 180 3.03 -17.48 -2.22
C ILE A 180 4.33 -16.68 -2.20
N ARG A 181 4.91 -16.39 -3.36
CA ARG A 181 6.12 -15.55 -3.45
C ARG A 181 5.92 -14.13 -2.93
N LEU A 182 4.73 -13.55 -3.09
CA LEU A 182 4.42 -12.22 -2.54
C LEU A 182 4.47 -12.17 -0.99
N ASN A 183 4.52 -13.31 -0.30
CA ASN A 183 4.73 -13.35 1.14
C ASN A 183 6.07 -12.71 1.57
N ASP A 184 7.05 -12.69 0.67
CA ASP A 184 8.38 -12.13 0.94
C ASP A 184 8.50 -10.65 0.53
N LEU A 185 7.38 -10.00 0.14
CA LEU A 185 7.34 -8.60 -0.25
C LEU A 185 6.58 -7.75 0.77
N VAL A 186 7.24 -6.71 1.27
CA VAL A 186 6.63 -5.60 2.00
C VAL A 186 6.52 -4.41 1.04
N ASP A 187 5.30 -3.88 0.88
CA ASP A 187 5.02 -2.76 -0.02
C ASP A 187 5.56 -1.44 0.55
N GLU A 188 6.55 -0.86 -0.12
CA GLU A 188 7.20 0.38 0.32
C GLU A 188 6.37 1.65 0.08
N SER A 189 5.25 1.55 -0.66
CA SER A 189 4.34 2.66 -0.97
C SER A 189 3.10 2.72 -0.08
N ASP A 190 2.79 1.62 0.63
CA ASP A 190 1.61 1.53 1.49
C ASP A 190 1.91 2.11 2.90
N PRO A 191 1.17 3.14 3.35
CA PRO A 191 1.28 3.67 4.71
C PRO A 191 0.48 2.85 5.75
N ASP A 192 -0.41 1.97 5.32
CA ASP A 192 -1.41 1.31 6.17
C ASP A 192 -1.01 -0.12 6.59
N VAL A 193 -0.09 -0.75 5.84
CA VAL A 193 0.23 -2.17 5.94
C VAL A 193 1.73 -2.42 6.12
N ASP A 194 2.06 -3.25 7.12
CA ASP A 194 3.36 -3.88 7.30
C ASP A 194 3.23 -5.43 7.35
N LEU A 195 2.11 -5.94 6.84
CA LEU A 195 1.83 -7.38 6.72
C LEU A 195 2.27 -7.89 5.35
N PRO A 196 2.59 -9.19 5.23
CA PRO A 196 2.86 -9.81 3.93
C PRO A 196 1.71 -9.61 2.95
N ASN A 197 2.01 -9.27 1.69
CA ASN A 197 0.99 -8.91 0.70
C ASN A 197 -0.01 -10.05 0.39
N ILE A 198 0.36 -11.30 0.64
CA ILE A 198 -0.57 -12.45 0.52
C ILE A 198 -1.72 -12.37 1.54
N VAL A 199 -1.47 -11.86 2.75
CA VAL A 199 -2.51 -11.71 3.77
C VAL A 199 -3.56 -10.71 3.29
N HIS A 200 -3.10 -9.58 2.75
CA HIS A 200 -3.96 -8.56 2.12
C HIS A 200 -4.82 -9.14 0.98
N ALA A 201 -4.21 -9.94 0.11
CA ALA A 201 -4.90 -10.60 -1.00
C ALA A 201 -6.08 -11.46 -0.51
N PHE A 202 -5.87 -12.31 0.51
CA PHE A 202 -6.95 -13.15 1.05
C PHE A 202 -7.98 -12.35 1.84
N GLN A 203 -7.59 -11.29 2.56
CA GLN A 203 -8.53 -10.40 3.25
C GLN A 203 -9.49 -9.71 2.26
N THR A 204 -8.94 -9.18 1.17
CA THR A 204 -9.71 -8.57 0.09
C THR A 204 -10.66 -9.60 -0.53
N ALA A 205 -10.15 -10.77 -0.91
CA ALA A 205 -10.92 -11.81 -1.57
C ALA A 205 -12.07 -12.36 -0.70
N GLU A 206 -11.80 -12.68 0.56
CA GLU A 206 -12.81 -13.21 1.48
C GLU A 206 -13.90 -12.20 1.78
N ARG A 207 -13.54 -10.92 1.89
CA ARG A 207 -14.56 -9.90 2.13
C ARG A 207 -15.48 -9.74 0.91
N ILE A 208 -14.93 -9.73 -0.29
CA ILE A 208 -15.73 -9.74 -1.52
C ILE A 208 -16.62 -10.98 -1.55
N ARG A 209 -16.10 -12.16 -1.15
CA ARG A 209 -16.85 -13.41 -1.10
C ARG A 209 -18.05 -13.39 -0.16
N VAL A 210 -17.93 -12.68 0.98
CA VAL A 210 -19.05 -12.50 1.92
C VAL A 210 -20.14 -11.61 1.31
N ASP A 211 -19.77 -10.52 0.64
CA ASP A 211 -20.74 -9.53 0.14
C ASP A 211 -21.35 -9.90 -1.22
N TYR A 212 -20.62 -10.68 -2.03
CA TYR A 212 -21.06 -11.08 -3.38
C TYR A 212 -20.90 -12.58 -3.62
N PRO A 213 -21.50 -13.46 -2.80
CA PRO A 213 -21.26 -14.91 -2.84
C PRO A 213 -21.44 -15.56 -4.22
N ASP A 214 -22.26 -14.96 -5.09
CA ASP A 214 -22.56 -15.45 -6.44
C ASP A 214 -21.59 -14.93 -7.53
N LEU A 215 -20.66 -14.02 -7.21
CA LEU A 215 -19.70 -13.43 -8.14
C LEU A 215 -18.30 -13.99 -7.93
N ASP A 216 -18.13 -15.28 -8.18
CA ASP A 216 -16.86 -15.99 -7.94
C ASP A 216 -15.64 -15.40 -8.67
N TRP A 217 -15.82 -14.88 -9.89
CA TRP A 217 -14.78 -14.11 -10.60
C TRP A 217 -14.32 -12.87 -9.82
N PHE A 218 -15.20 -12.24 -9.04
CA PHE A 218 -14.88 -11.05 -8.26
C PHE A 218 -14.05 -11.41 -7.02
N HIS A 219 -14.29 -12.58 -6.43
CA HIS A 219 -13.46 -13.09 -5.33
C HIS A 219 -12.04 -13.34 -5.83
N LEU A 220 -11.91 -13.99 -6.99
CA LEU A 220 -10.60 -14.22 -7.60
C LEU A 220 -9.92 -12.91 -7.97
N THR A 221 -10.65 -11.91 -8.47
CA THR A 221 -10.11 -10.57 -8.74
C THR A 221 -9.48 -9.99 -7.47
N GLY A 222 -10.17 -10.08 -6.33
CA GLY A 222 -9.63 -9.66 -5.03
C GLY A 222 -8.36 -10.40 -4.63
N LEU A 223 -8.28 -11.70 -4.90
CA LEU A 223 -7.08 -12.47 -4.58
C LEU A 223 -5.88 -12.06 -5.44
N ILE A 224 -6.08 -11.79 -6.72
CA ILE A 224 -4.96 -11.68 -7.67
C ILE A 224 -4.55 -10.25 -8.01
N HIS A 225 -5.33 -9.22 -7.64
CA HIS A 225 -5.11 -7.84 -8.10
C HIS A 225 -3.67 -7.33 -7.97
N ASP A 226 -3.00 -7.73 -6.90
CA ASP A 226 -1.63 -7.34 -6.56
C ASP A 226 -0.55 -8.31 -7.08
N VAL A 227 -0.89 -9.43 -7.72
CA VAL A 227 0.11 -10.44 -8.10
C VAL A 227 1.11 -9.90 -9.13
N GLY A 228 0.82 -8.79 -9.80
CA GLY A 228 1.78 -8.08 -10.63
C GLY A 228 3.02 -7.56 -9.86
N LYS A 229 2.94 -7.47 -8.53
CA LYS A 229 4.07 -7.07 -7.67
C LYS A 229 5.23 -8.06 -7.70
N VAL A 230 5.05 -9.24 -8.27
CA VAL A 230 6.15 -10.22 -8.48
C VAL A 230 7.34 -9.63 -9.23
N MET A 231 7.15 -8.58 -10.03
CA MET A 231 8.24 -7.85 -10.70
C MET A 231 9.36 -7.41 -9.75
N ALA A 232 9.03 -7.09 -8.49
CA ALA A 232 10.00 -6.69 -7.46
C ALA A 232 11.06 -7.77 -7.19
N PHE A 233 10.73 -9.06 -7.38
CA PHE A 233 11.67 -10.17 -7.20
C PHE A 233 12.60 -10.40 -8.40
N TYR A 234 12.43 -9.63 -9.48
CA TYR A 234 13.16 -9.76 -10.74
C TYR A 234 13.94 -8.49 -11.10
N GLY A 235 14.37 -7.76 -10.07
CA GLY A 235 15.29 -6.62 -10.21
C GLY A 235 14.62 -5.27 -10.47
N GLU A 236 13.29 -5.20 -10.44
CA GLU A 236 12.59 -3.91 -10.47
C GLU A 236 12.63 -3.22 -9.10
N PRO A 237 12.97 -1.93 -9.03
CA PRO A 237 12.80 -1.17 -7.81
C PRO A 237 11.30 -1.00 -7.50
N GLN A 238 10.93 -0.94 -6.21
CA GLN A 238 9.53 -0.88 -5.82
C GLN A 238 8.77 0.31 -6.43
N TRP A 239 9.41 1.47 -6.61
CA TRP A 239 8.77 2.63 -7.25
C TRP A 239 8.34 2.38 -8.72
N ALA A 240 8.85 1.33 -9.36
CA ALA A 240 8.47 0.89 -10.71
C ALA A 240 7.49 -0.29 -10.68
N VAL A 241 6.95 -0.64 -9.50
CA VAL A 241 6.10 -1.81 -9.28
C VAL A 241 4.83 -1.43 -8.51
N VAL A 242 4.96 -0.74 -7.37
CA VAL A 242 3.88 -0.43 -6.43
C VAL A 242 3.53 1.06 -6.45
N GLY A 243 2.47 1.44 -5.71
CA GLY A 243 2.05 2.83 -5.50
C GLY A 243 0.95 3.30 -6.45
N ASP A 244 0.36 4.44 -6.09
CA ASP A 244 -0.67 5.08 -6.90
C ASP A 244 -0.14 5.41 -8.30
N THR A 245 -0.95 5.14 -9.32
CA THR A 245 -0.60 5.44 -10.71
C THR A 245 -1.09 6.81 -11.15
N PHE A 246 -0.42 7.37 -12.15
CA PHE A 246 -0.77 8.65 -12.77
C PHE A 246 -0.53 8.60 -14.29
N VAL A 247 -1.09 9.54 -15.04
CA VAL A 247 -0.90 9.58 -16.50
C VAL A 247 0.47 10.21 -16.81
N VAL A 248 1.32 9.49 -17.56
CA VAL A 248 2.57 10.06 -18.09
C VAL A 248 2.29 10.73 -19.43
N GLY A 249 3.09 11.72 -19.81
CA GLY A 249 2.98 12.37 -21.12
C GLY A 249 1.90 13.46 -21.23
N CYS A 250 1.33 13.90 -20.11
CA CYS A 250 0.56 15.14 -19.97
C CYS A 250 0.89 15.80 -18.62
N ASP A 251 0.33 16.98 -18.35
CA ASP A 251 0.40 17.60 -17.04
C ASP A 251 -0.23 16.67 -15.97
N TRP A 252 0.39 16.63 -14.79
CA TRP A 252 0.02 15.70 -13.74
C TRP A 252 -1.21 16.21 -12.97
N GLY A 253 -2.13 15.31 -12.61
CA GLY A 253 -3.33 15.64 -11.83
C GLY A 253 -3.00 16.26 -10.48
N GLU A 254 -3.90 17.11 -9.96
CA GLU A 254 -3.70 17.85 -8.70
C GLU A 254 -3.67 16.91 -7.49
N ASP A 255 -4.45 15.83 -7.51
CA ASP A 255 -4.56 14.84 -6.42
C ASP A 255 -3.55 13.69 -6.53
N VAL A 256 -2.50 13.84 -7.34
CA VAL A 256 -1.37 12.92 -7.29
C VAL A 256 -0.66 13.09 -5.94
N VAL A 257 -0.39 11.98 -5.25
CA VAL A 257 0.25 12.01 -3.93
C VAL A 257 1.59 12.75 -4.00
N TYR A 258 1.87 13.65 -3.05
CA TYR A 258 3.07 14.50 -3.03
C TYR A 258 3.34 15.34 -4.30
N ARG A 259 2.35 15.60 -5.15
CA ARG A 259 2.53 16.27 -6.45
C ARG A 259 3.45 17.49 -6.38
N ASP A 260 3.21 18.38 -5.42
CA ASP A 260 3.90 19.67 -5.31
C ASP A 260 5.40 19.56 -4.99
N THR A 261 5.86 18.42 -4.47
CA THR A 261 7.22 18.27 -3.92
C THR A 261 8.06 17.19 -4.61
N SER A 262 7.43 16.32 -5.40
CA SER A 262 8.07 15.08 -5.87
C SER A 262 8.37 15.04 -7.37
N PHE A 263 7.73 15.89 -8.19
CA PHE A 263 7.94 15.95 -9.64
C PHE A 263 9.04 16.92 -10.10
N VAL A 264 9.67 17.64 -9.17
CA VAL A 264 10.63 18.72 -9.46
C VAL A 264 11.79 18.30 -10.38
N ASP A 265 12.21 17.03 -10.26
CA ASP A 265 13.34 16.46 -10.99
C ASP A 265 12.92 15.61 -12.21
N ASN A 266 11.61 15.45 -12.45
CA ASN A 266 11.12 14.72 -13.62
C ASN A 266 11.36 15.52 -14.91
N VAL A 267 12.10 14.92 -15.83
CA VAL A 267 12.49 15.54 -17.10
C VAL A 267 11.30 15.84 -18.02
N ASP A 268 10.21 15.07 -17.93
CA ASP A 268 9.00 15.26 -18.75
C ASP A 268 8.23 16.53 -18.35
N GLY A 269 8.34 16.99 -17.10
CA GLY A 269 7.73 18.25 -16.65
C GLY A 269 8.29 19.49 -17.35
N LYS A 270 9.50 19.38 -17.93
CA LYS A 270 10.14 20.45 -18.70
C LYS A 270 9.99 20.24 -20.21
N ASN A 271 9.40 19.13 -20.64
CA ASN A 271 9.25 18.79 -22.04
C ASN A 271 7.96 19.39 -22.63
N PRO A 272 8.03 20.30 -23.63
CA PRO A 272 6.85 20.95 -24.20
C PRO A 272 5.84 19.99 -24.85
N LYS A 273 6.25 18.74 -25.14
CA LYS A 273 5.34 17.70 -25.65
C LYS A 273 4.45 17.10 -24.56
N TYR A 274 4.86 17.18 -23.30
CA TYR A 274 4.24 16.46 -22.18
C TYR A 274 3.74 17.39 -21.09
N ASN A 275 4.34 18.57 -20.91
CA ASN A 275 3.99 19.48 -19.81
C ASN A 275 2.78 20.39 -20.08
N THR A 276 1.84 19.95 -20.93
CA THR A 276 0.59 20.65 -21.20
C THR A 276 -0.60 19.80 -20.75
N LYS A 277 -1.76 20.42 -20.55
CA LYS A 277 -2.99 19.75 -20.12
C LYS A 277 -3.26 18.43 -20.86
N PHE A 278 -3.08 18.40 -22.18
CA PHE A 278 -3.29 17.19 -22.98
C PHE A 278 -1.99 16.48 -23.31
N GLY A 279 -0.85 17.17 -23.28
CA GLY A 279 0.45 16.63 -23.67
C GLY A 279 0.38 15.89 -25.00
N MET A 280 0.65 14.58 -24.99
CA MET A 280 0.61 13.73 -26.17
C MET A 280 -0.78 13.16 -26.51
N TYR A 281 -1.81 13.42 -25.71
CA TYR A 281 -3.14 12.84 -25.85
C TYR A 281 -4.12 13.75 -26.58
N LYS A 282 -5.19 13.12 -27.11
CA LYS A 282 -6.36 13.85 -27.61
C LYS A 282 -7.35 14.06 -26.46
N PRO A 283 -8.14 15.15 -26.47
CA PRO A 283 -9.26 15.31 -25.54
C PRO A 283 -10.19 14.08 -25.59
N ASN A 284 -10.59 13.60 -24.42
CA ASN A 284 -11.51 12.47 -24.26
C ASN A 284 -11.11 11.22 -25.07
N CYS A 285 -9.81 10.93 -25.17
CA CYS A 285 -9.32 9.74 -25.88
C CYS A 285 -9.67 8.42 -25.18
N GLY A 286 -10.07 8.46 -23.91
CA GLY A 286 -10.43 7.30 -23.12
C GLY A 286 -9.25 6.61 -22.46
N LEU A 287 -9.52 5.94 -21.34
CA LEU A 287 -8.50 5.29 -20.50
C LEU A 287 -7.67 4.26 -21.28
N GLU A 288 -8.28 3.56 -22.23
CA GLU A 288 -7.58 2.55 -23.05
C GLU A 288 -6.44 3.12 -23.90
N ASN A 289 -6.50 4.42 -24.21
CA ASN A 289 -5.51 5.15 -25.01
C ASN A 289 -4.51 5.94 -24.15
N LEU A 290 -4.65 5.88 -22.82
CA LEU A 290 -3.71 6.51 -21.91
C LEU A 290 -2.54 5.59 -21.59
N THR A 291 -1.38 6.22 -21.39
CA THR A 291 -0.21 5.56 -20.81
C THR A 291 -0.11 6.03 -19.36
N LEU A 292 -0.37 5.12 -18.42
CA LEU A 292 -0.17 5.36 -16.99
C LEU A 292 1.29 5.05 -16.62
N SER A 293 1.74 5.54 -15.47
CA SER A 293 3.00 5.13 -14.85
C SER A 293 3.06 3.60 -14.74
N TRP A 294 4.22 3.03 -15.04
CA TRP A 294 4.40 1.58 -15.08
C TRP A 294 4.37 0.98 -13.68
N GLY A 295 3.64 -0.13 -13.52
CA GLY A 295 3.51 -0.83 -12.25
C GLY A 295 2.71 -2.13 -12.38
N HIS A 296 2.35 -2.70 -11.24
CA HIS A 296 1.65 -3.98 -11.11
C HIS A 296 0.29 -4.01 -11.83
N ASP A 297 -0.48 -2.91 -11.85
CA ASP A 297 -1.77 -2.79 -12.55
C ASP A 297 -1.66 -3.14 -14.04
N GLU A 298 -0.86 -2.37 -14.79
CA GLU A 298 -0.73 -2.50 -16.25
C GLU A 298 -0.03 -3.81 -16.61
N TYR A 299 0.98 -4.21 -15.82
CA TYR A 299 1.65 -5.49 -16.00
C TYR A 299 0.67 -6.66 -15.85
N LEU A 300 -0.09 -6.71 -14.76
CA LEU A 300 -1.02 -7.80 -14.50
C LEU A 300 -2.16 -7.82 -15.52
N TYR A 301 -2.71 -6.67 -15.89
CA TYR A 301 -3.70 -6.59 -16.96
C TYR A 301 -3.19 -7.22 -18.26
N ARG A 302 -1.99 -6.86 -18.70
CA ARG A 302 -1.40 -7.39 -19.94
C ARG A 302 -1.05 -8.87 -19.81
N PHE A 303 -0.56 -9.30 -18.65
CA PHE A 303 -0.30 -10.70 -18.32
C PHE A 303 -1.57 -11.55 -18.44
N LEU A 304 -2.69 -11.09 -17.87
CA LEU A 304 -3.98 -11.77 -17.92
C LEU A 304 -4.49 -11.90 -19.36
N VAL A 305 -4.32 -10.85 -20.18
CA VAL A 305 -4.67 -10.87 -21.60
C VAL A 305 -3.78 -11.84 -22.38
N HIS A 306 -2.46 -11.80 -22.18
CA HIS A 306 -1.50 -12.71 -22.83
C HIS A 306 -1.81 -14.17 -22.52
N ASN A 307 -2.06 -14.47 -21.26
CA ASN A 307 -2.39 -15.82 -20.78
C ASN A 307 -3.87 -16.20 -20.98
N LYS A 308 -4.65 -15.40 -21.72
CA LYS A 308 -6.02 -15.70 -22.17
C LYS A 308 -6.97 -16.05 -21.03
N THR A 309 -6.93 -15.26 -19.95
CA THR A 309 -7.89 -15.43 -18.85
C THR A 309 -9.33 -15.39 -19.36
N THR A 310 -10.22 -16.12 -18.69
CA THR A 310 -11.67 -16.06 -18.93
C THR A 310 -12.39 -15.12 -17.95
N LEU A 311 -11.64 -14.34 -17.16
CA LEU A 311 -12.18 -13.29 -16.31
C LEU A 311 -12.98 -12.26 -17.14
N PRO A 312 -14.08 -11.72 -16.61
CA PRO A 312 -14.88 -10.74 -17.32
C PRO A 312 -14.15 -9.38 -17.42
N LYS A 313 -14.59 -8.53 -18.34
CA LYS A 313 -13.96 -7.21 -18.58
C LYS A 313 -13.91 -6.34 -17.32
N GLN A 314 -14.91 -6.43 -16.46
CA GLN A 314 -14.98 -5.74 -15.19
C GLN A 314 -13.79 -6.07 -14.29
N ALA A 315 -13.40 -7.35 -14.19
CA ALA A 315 -12.22 -7.76 -13.44
C ALA A 315 -10.94 -7.12 -14.01
N LEU A 316 -10.80 -7.14 -15.34
CA LEU A 316 -9.65 -6.55 -16.02
C LEU A 316 -9.58 -5.03 -15.82
N TRP A 317 -10.72 -4.34 -15.84
CA TRP A 317 -10.80 -2.90 -15.54
C TRP A 317 -10.40 -2.57 -14.12
N MET A 318 -10.91 -3.34 -13.14
CA MET A 318 -10.55 -3.16 -11.74
C MET A 318 -9.05 -3.35 -11.55
N ILE A 319 -8.49 -4.46 -12.04
CA ILE A 319 -7.05 -4.75 -11.95
C ILE A 319 -6.20 -3.65 -12.60
N ARG A 320 -6.58 -3.18 -13.79
CA ARG A 320 -5.79 -2.22 -14.56
C ARG A 320 -5.76 -0.81 -13.96
N PHE A 321 -6.76 -0.44 -13.15
CA PHE A 321 -6.95 0.94 -12.71
C PHE A 321 -7.19 1.09 -11.20
N HIS A 322 -7.01 0.04 -10.40
CA HIS A 322 -7.24 0.10 -8.95
C HIS A 322 -6.24 0.98 -8.21
N SER A 323 -5.05 1.18 -8.76
CA SER A 323 -4.06 2.12 -8.23
C SER A 323 -4.25 3.54 -8.78
N PHE A 324 -5.19 3.78 -9.70
CA PHE A 324 -5.36 5.09 -10.36
C PHE A 324 -6.18 6.08 -9.52
N TYR A 325 -5.78 6.27 -8.27
CA TYR A 325 -6.45 7.10 -7.26
C TYR A 325 -6.76 8.53 -7.71
N PRO A 326 -5.85 9.25 -8.38
CA PRO A 326 -6.16 10.59 -8.89
C PRO A 326 -7.42 10.63 -9.75
N TRP A 327 -7.69 9.58 -10.53
CA TRP A 327 -8.89 9.50 -11.36
C TRP A 327 -10.10 8.99 -10.58
N HIS A 328 -10.05 7.77 -10.05
CA HIS A 328 -11.26 7.16 -9.48
C HIS A 328 -11.71 7.84 -8.19
N SER A 329 -10.77 8.36 -7.38
CA SER A 329 -11.05 9.06 -6.13
C SER A 329 -10.86 10.59 -6.24
N GLY A 330 -9.80 11.06 -6.90
CA GLY A 330 -9.50 12.49 -7.00
C GLY A 330 -10.35 13.27 -8.01
N ASN A 331 -11.13 12.62 -8.90
CA ASN A 331 -11.82 13.28 -10.02
C ASN A 331 -10.90 13.99 -11.03
N ASN A 332 -9.59 13.73 -11.02
CA ASN A 332 -8.69 14.22 -12.06
C ASN A 332 -8.89 13.47 -13.38
N TYR A 333 -8.23 13.99 -14.42
CA TYR A 333 -8.17 13.38 -15.76
C TYR A 333 -9.50 13.24 -16.51
N SER A 334 -10.61 13.83 -16.04
CA SER A 334 -11.91 13.85 -16.73
C SER A 334 -11.88 14.44 -18.14
N HIS A 335 -10.87 15.25 -18.46
CA HIS A 335 -10.63 15.80 -19.79
C HIS A 335 -10.00 14.79 -20.77
N LEU A 336 -9.53 13.64 -20.28
CA LEU A 336 -8.96 12.54 -21.05
C LEU A 336 -9.88 11.32 -21.12
N THR A 337 -10.82 11.18 -20.18
CA THR A 337 -11.72 10.02 -20.11
C THR A 337 -12.97 10.19 -20.97
N THR A 338 -13.60 9.06 -21.32
CA THR A 338 -14.89 9.01 -22.01
C THR A 338 -16.05 8.87 -21.03
N LYS A 339 -17.28 9.04 -21.53
CA LYS A 339 -18.50 8.77 -20.77
C LYS A 339 -18.55 7.35 -20.20
N ASN A 340 -18.14 6.35 -20.99
CA ASN A 340 -18.11 4.95 -20.54
C ASN A 340 -17.09 4.72 -19.42
N ASP A 341 -15.94 5.40 -19.48
CA ASP A 341 -14.94 5.32 -18.42
C ASP A 341 -15.51 5.83 -17.09
N GLU A 342 -16.17 6.99 -17.11
CA GLU A 342 -16.74 7.61 -15.90
C GLU A 342 -17.97 6.87 -15.36
N GLU A 343 -18.85 6.35 -16.22
CA GLU A 343 -20.11 5.74 -15.78
C GLU A 343 -19.98 4.24 -15.42
N GLU A 344 -19.23 3.48 -16.22
CA GLU A 344 -19.18 2.02 -16.08
C GLU A 344 -17.86 1.55 -15.47
N ILE A 345 -16.71 1.97 -16.01
CA ILE A 345 -15.40 1.51 -15.53
C ILE A 345 -15.18 2.00 -14.10
N ARG A 346 -15.36 3.31 -13.86
CA ARG A 346 -15.15 3.93 -12.55
C ARG A 346 -16.02 3.32 -11.47
N LYS A 347 -17.26 2.96 -11.79
CA LYS A 347 -18.18 2.30 -10.86
C LYS A 347 -17.63 0.97 -10.35
N TRP A 348 -17.07 0.14 -11.23
CA TRP A 348 -16.46 -1.13 -10.83
C TRP A 348 -15.16 -0.92 -10.07
N VAL A 349 -14.31 0.01 -10.51
CA VAL A 349 -13.04 0.35 -9.83
C VAL A 349 -13.30 0.84 -8.40
N LEU A 350 -14.22 1.79 -8.22
CA LEU A 350 -14.60 2.29 -6.89
C LEU A 350 -15.22 1.20 -6.01
N LYS A 351 -16.02 0.31 -6.60
CA LYS A 351 -16.59 -0.83 -5.89
C LYS A 351 -15.51 -1.77 -5.37
N PHE A 352 -14.49 -2.06 -6.18
CA PHE A 352 -13.35 -2.88 -5.77
C PHE A 352 -12.46 -2.18 -4.75
N ASN A 353 -12.19 -0.89 -4.94
CA ASN A 353 -11.36 -0.08 -4.04
C ASN A 353 -11.85 -0.11 -2.58
N GLY A 354 -13.18 -0.17 -2.38
CA GLY A 354 -13.77 -0.34 -1.05
C GLY A 354 -13.37 -1.65 -0.34
N TYR A 355 -12.95 -2.68 -1.07
CA TYR A 355 -12.46 -3.93 -0.50
C TYR A 355 -10.94 -3.91 -0.33
N ASP A 356 -10.21 -3.47 -1.35
CA ASP A 356 -8.76 -3.36 -1.31
C ASP A 356 -8.31 -2.49 -0.12
N LEU A 357 -8.83 -1.27 0.01
CA LEU A 357 -8.32 -0.35 1.02
C LEU A 357 -8.71 -0.71 2.46
N TYR A 358 -9.98 -1.05 2.71
CA TYR A 358 -10.52 -1.10 4.08
C TYR A 358 -10.44 -2.48 4.73
N THR A 359 -10.07 -3.52 3.99
CA THR A 359 -9.88 -4.88 4.56
C THR A 359 -8.52 -5.06 5.22
N LYS A 360 -7.58 -4.13 5.00
CA LYS A 360 -6.21 -4.06 5.55
C LYS A 360 -6.10 -4.01 7.08
N SER A 361 -7.22 -3.99 7.79
CA SER A 361 -7.30 -3.97 9.26
C SER A 361 -8.08 -5.15 9.85
N THR A 362 -8.52 -6.11 9.02
CA THR A 362 -9.36 -7.23 9.45
C THR A 362 -8.56 -8.34 10.15
N ASP A 363 -9.26 -9.33 10.71
CA ASP A 363 -8.60 -10.54 11.24
C ASP A 363 -7.85 -11.27 10.12
N ILE A 364 -6.74 -11.91 10.46
CA ILE A 364 -5.94 -12.68 9.49
C ILE A 364 -6.72 -13.96 9.17
N PRO A 365 -7.10 -14.20 7.91
CA PRO A 365 -7.84 -15.40 7.54
C PRO A 365 -6.96 -16.65 7.63
N ASP A 366 -7.59 -17.82 7.83
CA ASP A 366 -6.91 -19.11 7.72
C ASP A 366 -6.62 -19.43 6.25
N ILE A 367 -5.49 -18.95 5.74
CA ILE A 367 -5.08 -19.05 4.34
C ILE A 367 -5.04 -20.51 3.88
N GLU A 368 -4.53 -21.43 4.71
CA GLU A 368 -4.42 -22.84 4.35
C GLU A 368 -5.79 -23.50 4.15
N ALA A 369 -6.78 -23.15 4.98
CA ALA A 369 -8.15 -23.61 4.80
C ALA A 369 -8.84 -23.02 3.55
N LEU A 370 -8.38 -21.87 3.06
CA LEU A 370 -8.97 -21.16 1.92
C LEU A 370 -8.41 -21.58 0.57
N TRP A 371 -7.18 -22.09 0.51
CA TRP A 371 -6.54 -22.52 -0.74
C TRP A 371 -7.42 -23.44 -1.61
N PRO A 372 -8.07 -24.49 -1.08
CA PRO A 372 -8.88 -25.40 -1.89
C PRO A 372 -10.05 -24.71 -2.63
N TYR A 373 -10.55 -23.59 -2.10
CA TYR A 373 -11.58 -22.79 -2.76
C TYR A 373 -10.98 -21.96 -3.90
N TYR A 374 -9.92 -21.20 -3.60
CA TYR A 374 -9.32 -20.28 -4.57
C TYR A 374 -8.56 -20.98 -5.69
N GLU A 375 -7.96 -22.15 -5.44
CA GLU A 375 -7.35 -22.96 -6.51
C GLU A 375 -8.38 -23.40 -7.56
N LYS A 376 -9.63 -23.69 -7.16
CA LYS A 376 -10.70 -23.99 -8.12
C LYS A 376 -11.05 -22.77 -8.98
N LEU A 377 -11.00 -21.57 -8.41
CA LEU A 377 -11.23 -20.34 -9.16
C LEU A 377 -10.06 -20.05 -10.11
N ILE A 378 -8.82 -20.23 -9.66
CA ILE A 378 -7.63 -20.13 -10.50
C ILE A 378 -7.75 -21.10 -11.68
N GLU A 379 -8.08 -22.36 -11.42
CA GLU A 379 -8.26 -23.37 -12.47
C GLU A 379 -9.42 -23.02 -13.44
N LYS A 380 -10.49 -22.42 -12.94
CA LYS A 380 -11.62 -21.98 -13.78
C LYS A 380 -11.25 -20.82 -14.71
N TYR A 381 -10.46 -19.86 -14.21
CA TYR A 381 -10.30 -18.55 -14.86
C TYR A 381 -8.94 -18.30 -15.50
N ILE A 382 -7.88 -18.91 -14.99
CA ILE A 382 -6.50 -18.77 -15.47
C ILE A 382 -5.66 -20.02 -15.07
N PRO A 383 -5.99 -21.19 -15.63
CA PRO A 383 -5.39 -22.46 -15.23
C PRO A 383 -3.93 -22.63 -15.64
N GLY A 384 -3.25 -23.53 -14.94
CA GLY A 384 -1.96 -24.08 -15.35
C GLY A 384 -0.75 -23.18 -15.10
N VAL A 385 0.34 -23.51 -15.81
CA VAL A 385 1.61 -22.78 -15.74
C VAL A 385 1.57 -21.65 -16.76
N LEU A 386 1.79 -20.43 -16.28
CA LEU A 386 1.62 -19.18 -17.02
C LEU A 386 2.98 -18.57 -17.38
N GLU A 387 2.97 -17.71 -18.38
CA GLU A 387 4.15 -16.98 -18.87
C GLU A 387 4.14 -15.57 -18.27
N TRP A 388 5.17 -15.25 -17.48
CA TRP A 388 5.28 -14.02 -16.67
C TRP A 388 6.34 -13.06 -17.19
#